data_AF-A0A0A3JAV5-F1
#
_entry.id   AF-A0A0A3JAV5-F1
#
_cell.length_a   1.000
_cell.length_b   1.000
_cell.length_c   1.000
_cell.angle_alpha   90.00
_cell.angle_beta   90.00
_cell.angle_gamma   90.00
#
_symmetry.space_group_name_H-M   'P 1'
#
loop_
_entity.id
_entity.type
_entity.pdbx_description
1 polymer ?
#
loop_
_entity_poly.entity_id
_entity_poly.type
_entity_poly.pdbx_seq_one_letter_code
_entity_poly.pdbx_strand_id
1 'polypeptide(L)' 'MKLTNKELANLYMKYKKEKKLYKQKQRQSLYDLNHYFECKKFLALIKQEMHRRGLKKKDAKKLCNY' A
#
# COMPACT_ATOMS: atom_id res chain seq x y z
N MET A 1 2.85 13.93 14.31
CA MET A 1 3.73 12.73 14.26
C MET A 1 4.35 12.67 12.86
N LYS A 2 5.69 12.69 12.72
CA LYS A 2 6.33 12.58 11.40
C LYS A 2 6.43 11.10 11.01
N LEU A 3 5.66 10.68 10.00
CA LEU A 3 5.74 9.33 9.44
C LEU A 3 7.16 9.07 8.91
N THR A 4 7.83 8.04 9.41
CA THR A 4 9.18 7.63 8.98
C THR A 4 9.16 6.90 7.63
N ASN A 5 10.32 6.79 6.99
CA ASN A 5 10.44 6.03 5.73
C ASN A 5 10.13 4.53 5.92
N LYS A 6 10.43 3.98 7.10
CA LYS A 6 10.11 2.59 7.47
C LYS A 6 8.60 2.39 7.60
N GLU A 7 7.90 3.29 8.28
CA GLU A 7 6.43 3.23 8.40
C GLU A 7 5.76 3.39 7.04
N LEU A 8 6.25 4.32 6.21
CA LEU A 8 5.75 4.50 4.85
C LEU A 8 5.95 3.25 3.98
N ALA A 9 7.11 2.60 4.09
CA ALA A 9 7.40 1.35 3.41
C ALA A 9 6.50 0.19 3.89
N ASN A 10 6.26 0.09 5.20
CA ASN A 10 5.34 -0.89 5.79
C ASN A 10 3.91 -0.68 5.29
N LEU A 11 3.41 0.56 5.26
CA LEU A 11 2.10 0.89 4.72
C LEU A 11 2.00 0.52 3.23
N TYR A 12 3.01 0.87 2.43
CA TYR A 12 3.06 0.51 1.02
C TYR A 12 2.93 -1.01 0.82
N MET A 13 3.69 -1.80 1.59
CA MET A 13 3.69 -3.26 1.45
C MET A 13 2.40 -3.89 1.96
N LYS A 14 1.84 -3.39 3.08
CA LYS A 14 0.54 -3.81 3.61
C LYS A 14 -0.58 -3.64 2.58
N TYR A 15 -0.82 -2.42 2.11
CA TYR A 15 -1.91 -2.16 1.16
C TYR A 15 -1.69 -2.83 -0.20
N LYS A 16 -0.43 -3.07 -0.60
CA LYS A 16 -0.13 -3.83 -1.80
C LYS A 16 -0.49 -5.32 -1.64
N LYS A 17 -0.23 -5.92 -0.48
CA LYS A 17 -0.64 -7.30 -0.16
C LYS A 17 -2.17 -7.40 -0.09
N GLU A 18 -2.83 -6.50 0.64
CA GLU A 18 -4.30 -6.46 0.75
C GLU A 18 -4.98 -6.29 -0.61
N LYS A 19 -4.55 -5.31 -1.42
CA LYS A 19 -5.07 -5.14 -2.79
C LYS A 19 -4.96 -6.41 -3.63
N LYS A 20 -3.87 -7.18 -3.48
CA LYS A 20 -3.69 -8.45 -4.19
C LYS A 20 -4.68 -9.49 -3.69
N LEU A 21 -4.84 -9.61 -2.37
CA LEU A 21 -5.80 -10.52 -1.73
C LEU A 21 -7.23 -10.24 -2.21
N TYR A 22 -7.70 -8.99 -2.13
CA TYR A 22 -9.05 -8.64 -2.57
C TYR A 22 -9.26 -8.75 -4.09
N LYS A 23 -8.19 -8.61 -4.90
CA LYS A 23 -8.24 -8.95 -6.33
C LYS A 23 -8.42 -10.46 -6.54
N GLN A 24 -7.75 -11.30 -5.74
CA GLN A 24 -7.83 -12.76 -5.85
C GLN A 24 -9.17 -13.31 -5.37
N LYS A 25 -9.78 -12.71 -4.34
CA LYS A 25 -11.14 -13.01 -3.88
C LYS A 25 -12.25 -12.65 -4.89
N GLN A 26 -11.89 -12.17 -6.08
CA GLN A 26 -12.82 -11.71 -7.13
C GLN A 26 -13.84 -10.64 -6.69
N ARG A 27 -13.66 -10.00 -5.52
CA ARG A 27 -14.54 -8.94 -5.01
C ARG A 27 -15.99 -9.43 -4.86
N GLN A 28 -16.15 -10.58 -4.23
CA GLN A 28 -17.42 -11.31 -4.08
C GLN A 28 -18.50 -10.53 -3.31
N SER A 29 -18.12 -9.53 -2.51
CA SER A 29 -19.06 -8.66 -1.81
C SER A 29 -18.83 -7.17 -2.12
N LEU A 30 -19.87 -6.35 -1.89
CA LEU A 30 -19.74 -4.89 -1.92
C LEU A 30 -18.66 -4.38 -0.96
N TYR A 31 -18.51 -5.06 0.18
CA TYR A 31 -17.43 -4.79 1.14
C TYR A 31 -16.06 -5.02 0.50
N ASP A 32 -15.83 -6.16 -0.14
CA ASP A 32 -14.56 -6.48 -0.81
C ASP A 32 -14.26 -5.50 -1.95
N LEU A 33 -15.30 -5.08 -2.68
CA LEU A 33 -15.20 -4.10 -3.76
C LEU A 33 -14.78 -2.73 -3.22
N ASN A 34 -15.45 -2.24 -2.18
CA ASN A 34 -15.13 -0.97 -1.52
C ASN A 34 -13.71 -0.99 -0.95
N HIS A 35 -13.35 -2.04 -0.20
CA HIS A 35 -12.00 -2.18 0.38
C HIS A 35 -10.91 -2.23 -0.70
N TYR A 36 -11.19 -2.86 -1.85
CA TYR A 36 -10.28 -2.85 -2.99
C TYR A 36 -10.05 -1.44 -3.56
N PHE A 37 -11.10 -0.62 -3.67
CA PHE A 37 -11.00 0.77 -4.11
C PHE A 37 -10.27 1.65 -3.08
N GLU A 38 -10.52 1.45 -1.79
CA GLU A 38 -9.79 2.13 -0.72
C GLU A 38 -8.30 1.81 -0.76
N CYS A 39 -7.94 0.53 -0.90
CA CYS A 39 -6.55 0.10 -1.09
C CYS A 39 -5.89 0.80 -2.28
N LYS A 40 -6.61 0.97 -3.39
CA LYS A 40 -6.10 1.71 -4.56
C LYS A 40 -5.86 3.18 -4.24
N LYS A 41 -6.81 3.84 -3.57
CA LYS A 41 -6.72 5.26 -3.16
C LYS A 41 -5.53 5.48 -2.22
N PHE A 42 -5.40 4.66 -1.17
CA PHE A 42 -4.28 4.76 -0.24
C PHE A 42 -2.94 4.48 -0.92
N LEU A 43 -2.85 3.47 -1.80
CA LEU A 43 -1.62 3.22 -2.55
C LEU A 43 -1.20 4.39 -3.45
N ALA A 44 -2.14 5.15 -4.00
CA ALA A 44 -1.81 6.34 -4.80
C ALA A 44 -1.15 7.42 -3.91
N LEU A 45 -1.77 7.72 -2.76
CA LEU A 45 -1.23 8.68 -1.79
C LEU A 45 0.14 8.26 -1.25
N ILE A 46 0.29 6.99 -0.88
CA ILE A 46 1.56 6.45 -0.39
C ILE A 46 2.65 6.56 -1.46
N LYS A 47 2.33 6.25 -2.73
CA LYS A 47 3.30 6.38 -3.83
C LYS A 47 3.70 7.83 -4.07
N GLN A 48 2.77 8.76 -3.99
CA GLN A 48 3.07 10.18 -4.11
C GLN A 48 4.03 10.64 -3.01
N GLU A 49 3.78 10.22 -1.77
CA GLU A 49 4.66 10.55 -0.65
C GLU A 49 6.02 9.85 -0.74
N MET A 50 6.06 8.60 -1.20
CA MET A 50 7.31 7.90 -1.48
C MET A 50 8.12 8.61 -2.57
N HIS A 51 7.46 9.04 -3.65
CA HIS A 51 8.09 9.78 -4.73
C HIS A 51 8.67 11.12 -4.24
N ARG A 52 7.91 11.87 -3.44
CA ARG A 52 8.36 13.12 -2.79
C ARG A 52 9.62 12.92 -1.94
N ARG A 53 9.79 11.73 -1.35
CA ARG A 53 10.93 11.35 -0.51
C ARG A 53 12.05 10.60 -1.24
N GLY A 54 11.94 10.42 -2.57
CA GLY A 54 12.90 9.67 -3.37
C GLY A 54 12.92 8.14 -3.11
N LEU A 55 11.93 7.60 -2.39
CA LEU A 55 11.85 6.18 -2.08
C LEU A 55 11.33 5.38 -3.27
N LYS A 56 12.15 4.45 -3.79
CA LYS A 56 11.74 3.54 -4.85
C LYS A 56 11.09 2.29 -4.24
N LYS A 57 10.32 1.57 -5.05
CA LYS A 57 9.70 0.28 -4.66
C LYS A 57 10.71 -0.74 -4.11
N LYS A 58 11.95 -0.73 -4.62
CA LYS A 58 13.04 -1.59 -4.12
C LYS A 58 13.45 -1.24 -2.69
N ASP A 59 13.42 0.04 -2.34
CA ASP A 59 13.78 0.53 -1.01
C ASP A 59 12.68 0.19 -0.01
N ALA A 60 11.40 0.33 -0.42
CA ALA A 60 10.28 -0.09 0.41
C ALA A 60 10.30 -1.60 0.72
N LYS A 61 10.76 -2.45 -0.20
CA LYS A 61 10.95 -3.88 0.07
C LYS A 61 12.06 -4.14 1.09
N LYS A 62 13.16 -3.40 1.02
CA LYS A 62 14.29 -3.54 1.96
C LYS A 62 13.96 -3.01 3.35
N LEU A 63 13.17 -1.94 3.42
CA LEU A 63 12.81 -1.25 4.66
C LEU A 63 11.63 -1.89 5.39
N CYS A 64 10.82 -2.69 4.71
CA CYS A 64 9.67 -3.36 5.34
C CYS A 64 10.09 -4.67 6.01
N ASN A 65 9.45 -5.00 7.13
CA ASN A 65 9.68 -6.24 7.89
C ASN A 65 8.79 -7.42 7.42
N TYR A 66 8.36 -7.45 6.15
CA TYR A 66 7.23 -8.26 5.65
C TYR A 66 7.58 -9.30 4.60
#